data_AF-A0A484XV65-F1
#
_entry.id   AF-A0A484XV65-F1
#
_cell.length_a   1.000
_cell.length_b   1.000
_cell.length_c   1.000
_cell.angle_alpha   90.00
_cell.angle_beta   90.00
_cell.angle_gamma   90.00
#
_symmetry.space_group_name_H-M   'P 1'
#
loop_
_entity.id
_entity.type
_entity.pdbx_description
1 polymer ?
#
loop_
_entity_poly.entity_id
_entity_poly.type
_entity_poly.pdbx_seq_one_letter_code
_entity_poly.pdbx_strand_id
1 'polypeptide(L)'
;MPPAVSGWLSIAAFASVPGTYGFMLLLNRLNMTPSAALRFSYGCIFCVLAFLFTVYLTKTQVPTLVFSAVFILLGAARSGLYYIPWNIYSFIPDIDEMVTQQRREGIFAGVMVLTRKSTVAIAIMIIGLVLQESGFVKGSGAQPESALNAIIGLMIFATAALLAVSFFTTYRFKLTRETHKTLLREIARRKLGGDYRDCDDTTRVVIKQLTGYEYDEVWGRRCHASHDRKR
;
A
#
# COMPACT_ATOMS: atom_id res chain seq x y z
N MET A 1 -21.08 -14.64 -23.06
CA MET A 1 -21.09 -13.44 -22.19
C MET A 1 -21.78 -12.32 -22.94
N PRO A 2 -22.83 -11.67 -22.40
CA PRO A 2 -23.45 -10.55 -23.09
C PRO A 2 -22.42 -9.42 -23.25
N PRO A 3 -22.21 -8.90 -24.49
CA PRO A 3 -21.17 -7.91 -24.82
C PRO A 3 -21.33 -6.57 -24.10
N ALA A 4 -22.48 -6.33 -23.46
CA ALA A 4 -22.72 -5.12 -22.68
C ALA A 4 -21.86 -5.06 -21.40
N VAL A 5 -21.66 -6.17 -20.68
CA VAL A 5 -21.08 -6.15 -19.33
C VAL A 5 -19.58 -5.84 -19.34
N SER A 6 -18.85 -6.27 -20.37
CA SER A 6 -17.44 -5.92 -20.56
C SER A 6 -17.23 -4.45 -20.91
N GLY A 7 -18.15 -3.86 -21.69
CA GLY A 7 -18.15 -2.43 -22.01
C GLY A 7 -18.33 -1.58 -20.76
N TRP A 8 -19.30 -1.94 -19.89
CA TRP A 8 -19.52 -1.25 -18.61
C TRP A 8 -18.33 -1.34 -17.66
N LEU A 9 -17.63 -2.48 -17.62
CA LEU A 9 -16.44 -2.64 -16.78
C LEU A 9 -15.29 -1.73 -17.25
N SER A 10 -15.07 -1.64 -18.55
CA SER A 10 -14.04 -0.76 -19.12
C SER A 10 -14.36 0.71 -18.89
N ILE A 11 -15.63 1.11 -19.08
CA ILE A 11 -16.09 2.49 -18.81
C ILE A 11 -15.93 2.83 -17.32
N ALA A 12 -16.28 1.92 -16.42
CA ALA A 12 -16.05 2.09 -14.98
C ALA A 12 -14.56 2.22 -14.64
N ALA A 13 -13.68 1.47 -15.33
CA ALA A 13 -12.23 1.60 -15.15
C ALA A 13 -11.71 2.97 -15.61
N PHE A 14 -12.17 3.50 -16.74
CA PHE A 14 -11.78 4.84 -17.20
C PHE A 14 -12.34 5.95 -16.29
N ALA A 15 -13.58 5.82 -15.83
CA ALA A 15 -14.19 6.75 -14.89
C ALA A 15 -13.51 6.76 -13.51
N SER A 16 -12.77 5.69 -13.16
CA SER A 16 -12.00 5.63 -11.92
C SER A 16 -10.76 6.54 -11.92
N VAL A 17 -10.22 6.91 -13.09
CA VAL A 17 -8.98 7.72 -13.20
C VAL A 17 -9.17 9.18 -12.74
N PRO A 18 -10.25 9.89 -13.10
CA PRO A 18 -10.56 11.18 -12.48
C PRO A 18 -10.86 11.05 -10.97
N GLY A 19 -11.50 9.95 -10.57
CA GLY A 19 -11.82 9.67 -9.17
C GLY A 19 -10.59 9.50 -8.29
N THR A 20 -9.55 8.84 -8.79
CA THR A 20 -8.27 8.69 -8.07
C THR A 20 -7.56 10.03 -7.88
N TYR A 21 -7.60 10.92 -8.87
CA TYR A 21 -7.07 12.29 -8.75
C TYR A 21 -7.85 13.13 -7.73
N GLY A 22 -9.18 13.08 -7.78
CA GLY A 22 -10.04 13.82 -6.85
C GLY A 22 -9.85 13.38 -5.40
N PHE A 23 -9.71 12.07 -5.16
CA PHE A 23 -9.45 11.53 -3.83
C PHE A 23 -8.04 11.84 -3.34
N MET A 24 -7.04 11.86 -4.23
CA MET A 24 -5.69 12.28 -3.89
C MET A 24 -5.64 13.76 -3.48
N LEU A 25 -6.38 14.62 -4.19
CA LEU A 25 -6.58 16.03 -3.80
C LEU A 25 -7.32 16.17 -2.47
N LEU A 26 -8.34 15.34 -2.23
CA LEU A 26 -9.08 15.31 -0.97
C LEU A 26 -8.18 14.92 0.21
N LEU A 27 -7.40 13.84 0.07
CA LEU A 27 -6.46 13.40 1.10
C LEU A 27 -5.37 14.45 1.36
N ASN A 28 -4.94 15.17 0.32
CA ASN A 28 -3.98 16.26 0.48
C ASN A 28 -4.61 17.48 1.18
N ARG A 29 -5.85 17.83 0.84
CA ARG A 29 -6.62 18.91 1.49
C ARG A 29 -6.93 18.61 2.96
N LEU A 30 -7.18 17.35 3.31
CA LEU A 30 -7.51 16.93 4.68
C LEU A 30 -6.27 16.80 5.58
N ASN A 31 -5.05 17.03 5.07
CA ASN A 31 -3.80 16.98 5.82
C ASN A 31 -3.60 15.70 6.65
N MET A 32 -4.23 14.59 6.25
CA MET A 32 -4.25 13.36 7.04
C MET A 32 -2.86 12.73 7.09
N THR A 33 -2.49 12.20 8.25
CA THR A 33 -1.27 11.40 8.39
C THR A 33 -1.34 10.18 7.46
N PRO A 34 -0.21 9.67 6.92
CA PRO A 34 -0.21 8.53 5.99
C PRO A 34 -0.93 7.31 6.58
N SER A 35 -0.76 7.09 7.89
CA SER A 35 -1.41 6.02 8.63
C SER A 35 -2.93 6.22 8.76
N ALA A 36 -3.41 7.45 8.96
CA ALA A 36 -4.84 7.74 8.98
C ALA A 36 -5.47 7.65 7.58
N ALA A 37 -4.76 8.09 6.54
CA ALA A 37 -5.18 7.96 5.15
C ALA A 37 -5.32 6.48 4.74
N LEU A 38 -4.36 5.62 5.13
CA LEU A 38 -4.47 4.16 4.92
C LEU A 38 -5.72 3.58 5.58
N ARG A 39 -5.96 3.91 6.87
CA ARG A 39 -7.15 3.42 7.60
C ARG A 39 -8.45 3.87 6.93
N PHE A 40 -8.51 5.14 6.51
CA PHE A 40 -9.66 5.67 5.81
C PHE A 40 -9.89 4.94 4.47
N SER A 41 -8.85 4.72 3.68
CA SER A 41 -8.96 3.97 2.43
C SER A 41 -9.37 2.51 2.65
N TYR A 42 -8.80 1.80 3.63
CA TYR A 42 -9.24 0.44 3.97
C TYR A 42 -10.70 0.41 4.43
N GLY A 43 -11.13 1.39 5.22
CA GLY A 43 -12.52 1.56 5.64
C GLY A 43 -13.46 1.77 4.45
N CYS A 44 -13.10 2.65 3.51
CA CYS A 44 -13.87 2.85 2.28
C CYS A 44 -14.00 1.56 1.45
N ILE A 45 -12.92 0.79 1.30
CA ILE A 45 -12.96 -0.49 0.57
C ILE A 45 -13.87 -1.50 1.29
N PHE A 46 -13.82 -1.56 2.62
CA PHE A 46 -14.67 -2.44 3.40
C PHE A 46 -16.16 -2.06 3.26
N CYS A 47 -16.48 -0.77 3.30
CA CYS A 47 -17.84 -0.27 3.06
C CYS A 47 -18.34 -0.61 1.65
N VAL A 48 -17.48 -0.48 0.63
CA VAL A 48 -17.83 -0.86 -0.75
C VAL A 48 -18.10 -2.37 -0.85
N LEU A 49 -17.27 -3.20 -0.24
CA LEU A 49 -17.48 -4.65 -0.22
C LEU A 49 -18.77 -5.04 0.50
N ALA A 50 -19.06 -4.42 1.65
CA ALA A 50 -20.31 -4.64 2.37
C ALA A 50 -21.53 -4.22 1.54
N PHE A 51 -21.45 -3.08 0.84
CA PHE A 51 -22.51 -2.63 -0.07
C PHE A 51 -22.74 -3.63 -1.21
N LEU A 52 -21.67 -4.08 -1.88
CA LEU A 52 -21.77 -5.07 -2.96
C LEU A 52 -22.35 -6.40 -2.46
N PHE A 53 -21.99 -6.82 -1.24
CA PHE A 53 -22.53 -8.02 -0.62
C PHE A 53 -24.03 -7.91 -0.31
N THR A 54 -24.48 -6.77 0.23
CA THR A 54 -25.90 -6.52 0.51
C THR A 54 -26.72 -6.49 -0.78
N VAL A 55 -26.20 -5.87 -1.84
CA VAL A 55 -26.85 -5.87 -3.16
C VAL A 55 -26.97 -7.30 -3.72
N TYR A 56 -25.93 -8.12 -3.55
CA TYR A 56 -25.93 -9.51 -3.97
C TYR A 56 -27.02 -10.34 -3.25
N LEU A 57 -27.14 -10.19 -1.92
CA LEU A 57 -28.16 -10.90 -1.13
C LEU A 57 -29.58 -10.44 -1.45
N THR A 58 -29.79 -9.14 -1.58
CA THR A 58 -31.14 -8.56 -1.72
C THR A 58 -31.64 -8.61 -3.18
N LYS A 59 -30.78 -9.00 -4.14
CA LYS A 59 -31.03 -8.99 -5.60
C LYS A 59 -31.69 -7.70 -6.10
N THR A 60 -31.44 -6.58 -5.43
CA THR A 60 -32.10 -5.31 -5.70
C THR A 60 -31.51 -4.66 -6.94
N GLN A 61 -32.35 -4.13 -7.82
CA GLN A 61 -31.91 -3.34 -8.96
C GLN A 61 -31.44 -1.97 -8.47
N VAL A 62 -30.12 -1.79 -8.40
CA VAL A 62 -29.49 -0.54 -7.98
C VAL A 62 -29.44 0.42 -9.18
N PRO A 63 -29.77 1.72 -9.01
CA PRO A 63 -29.61 2.69 -10.08
C PRO A 63 -28.16 2.74 -10.59
N THR A 64 -27.98 2.82 -11.92
CA THR A 64 -26.67 2.86 -12.58
C THR A 64 -25.76 3.98 -12.05
N LEU A 65 -26.36 5.08 -11.58
CA LEU A 65 -25.65 6.21 -10.99
C LEU A 65 -25.01 5.86 -9.63
N VAL A 66 -25.76 5.17 -8.76
CA VAL A 66 -25.25 4.73 -7.45
C VAL A 66 -24.17 3.67 -7.63
N PHE A 67 -24.39 2.73 -8.57
CA PHE A 67 -23.39 1.72 -8.89
C PHE A 67 -22.09 2.37 -9.40
N SER A 68 -22.17 3.31 -10.33
CA SER A 68 -21.01 4.07 -10.84
C SER A 68 -20.28 4.83 -9.73
N ALA A 69 -21.01 5.49 -8.82
CA ALA A 69 -20.42 6.22 -7.70
C ALA A 69 -19.60 5.32 -6.76
N VAL A 70 -20.10 4.11 -6.50
CA VAL A 70 -19.40 3.11 -5.67
C VAL A 70 -18.09 2.64 -6.31
N PHE A 71 -18.06 2.44 -7.63
CA PHE A 71 -16.83 2.08 -8.35
C PHE A 71 -15.82 3.21 -8.39
N ILE A 72 -16.27 4.46 -8.52
CA ILE A 72 -15.41 5.64 -8.42
C ILE A 72 -14.79 5.71 -7.02
N LEU A 73 -15.58 5.52 -5.97
CA LEU A 73 -15.10 5.48 -4.59
C LEU A 73 -14.10 4.33 -4.36
N LEU A 74 -14.37 3.15 -4.93
CA LEU A 74 -13.45 2.01 -4.86
C LEU A 74 -12.11 2.32 -5.52
N GLY A 75 -12.14 2.89 -6.72
CA GLY A 75 -10.94 3.29 -7.45
C GLY A 75 -10.11 4.30 -6.66
N ALA A 76 -10.78 5.34 -6.16
CA ALA A 76 -10.24 6.36 -5.26
C ALA A 76 -9.59 5.77 -4.00
N ALA A 77 -10.29 4.89 -3.28
CA ALA A 77 -9.73 4.27 -2.09
C ALA A 77 -8.49 3.42 -2.43
N ARG A 78 -8.52 2.69 -3.56
CA ARG A 78 -7.39 1.88 -4.03
C ARG A 78 -6.14 2.73 -4.33
N SER A 79 -6.29 3.91 -4.92
CA SER A 79 -5.12 4.76 -5.24
C SER A 79 -4.38 5.19 -3.98
N GLY A 80 -5.09 5.47 -2.89
CA GLY A 80 -4.48 5.74 -1.57
C GLY A 80 -3.63 4.56 -1.08
N LEU A 81 -4.14 3.33 -1.20
CA LEU A 81 -3.40 2.11 -0.81
C LEU A 81 -2.13 1.90 -1.61
N TYR A 82 -2.13 2.24 -2.91
CA TYR A 82 -0.94 2.11 -3.74
C TYR A 82 0.05 3.24 -3.45
N TYR A 83 -0.43 4.48 -3.40
CA TYR A 83 0.43 5.65 -3.26
C TYR A 83 1.25 5.66 -1.97
N ILE A 84 0.65 5.26 -0.84
CA ILE A 84 1.30 5.40 0.47
C ILE A 84 2.55 4.50 0.60
N PRO A 85 2.50 3.18 0.30
CA PRO A 85 3.69 2.35 0.27
C PRO A 85 4.73 2.79 -0.75
N TRP A 86 4.32 3.25 -1.94
CA TRP A 86 5.25 3.76 -2.96
C TRP A 86 5.99 5.01 -2.49
N ASN A 87 5.29 5.93 -1.82
CA ASN A 87 5.89 7.10 -1.22
C ASN A 87 6.85 6.70 -0.09
N ILE A 88 6.44 5.80 0.81
CA ILE A 88 7.32 5.35 1.91
C ILE A 88 8.57 4.66 1.38
N TYR A 89 8.40 3.83 0.35
CA TYR A 89 9.46 3.05 -0.26
C TYR A 89 10.57 3.93 -0.84
N SER A 90 10.26 5.05 -1.48
CA SER A 90 11.29 5.93 -2.04
C SER A 90 12.26 6.46 -0.99
N PHE A 91 11.89 6.43 0.29
CA PHE A 91 12.73 6.91 1.39
C PHE A 91 13.60 5.83 2.04
N ILE A 92 13.31 4.55 1.79
CA ILE A 92 14.09 3.45 2.38
C ILE A 92 15.56 3.53 1.94
N PRO A 93 15.88 3.76 0.64
CA PRO A 93 17.27 3.92 0.23
C PRO A 93 17.96 5.15 0.84
N ASP A 94 17.25 6.26 1.06
CA ASP A 94 17.82 7.45 1.70
C ASP A 94 18.21 7.17 3.16
N ILE A 95 17.36 6.42 3.88
CA ILE A 95 17.64 5.99 5.25
C ILE A 95 18.82 5.01 5.29
N ASP A 96 18.89 4.07 4.35
CA ASP A 96 20.01 3.13 4.23
C ASP A 96 21.32 3.84 3.88
N GLU A 97 21.30 4.81 2.97
CA GLU A 97 22.46 5.64 2.59
C GLU A 97 22.99 6.40 3.80
N MET A 98 22.11 6.92 4.66
CA MET A 98 22.49 7.61 5.89
C MET A 98 23.27 6.72 6.88
N VAL A 99 22.97 5.41 6.94
CA VAL A 99 23.66 4.45 7.82
C VAL A 99 24.90 3.86 7.17
N THR A 100 24.80 3.49 5.89
CA THR A 100 25.82 2.69 5.18
C THR A 100 26.76 3.53 4.31
N GLN A 101 26.41 4.78 4.02
CA GLN A 101 27.08 5.66 3.05
C GLN A 101 27.17 5.08 1.64
N GLN A 102 26.35 4.08 1.31
CA GLN A 102 26.30 3.45 -0.01
C GLN A 102 24.92 3.60 -0.63
N ARG A 103 24.89 3.93 -1.92
CA ARG A 103 23.63 4.11 -2.65
C ARG A 103 23.18 2.77 -3.24
N ARG A 104 22.31 2.05 -2.52
CA ARG A 104 21.85 0.68 -2.84
C ARG A 104 20.41 0.61 -3.39
N GLU A 105 19.95 1.67 -4.06
CA GLU A 105 18.58 1.80 -4.58
C GLU A 105 18.13 0.61 -5.46
N GLY A 106 19.03 0.09 -6.31
CA GLY A 106 18.72 -1.02 -7.22
C GLY A 106 18.39 -2.34 -6.51
N ILE A 107 19.05 -2.62 -5.37
CA ILE A 107 18.81 -3.84 -4.59
C ILE A 107 17.44 -3.75 -3.92
N PHE A 108 17.10 -2.60 -3.33
CA PHE A 108 15.78 -2.38 -2.75
C PHE A 108 14.66 -2.46 -3.78
N ALA A 109 14.89 -1.92 -5.00
CA ALA A 109 13.93 -2.00 -6.09
C ALA A 109 13.71 -3.45 -6.55
N GLY A 110 14.80 -4.21 -6.69
CA GLY A 110 14.75 -5.63 -7.01
C GLY A 110 13.94 -6.42 -5.99
N VAL A 111 14.22 -6.25 -4.69
CA VAL A 111 13.53 -6.97 -3.61
C VAL A 111 12.04 -6.62 -3.55
N MET A 112 11.69 -5.34 -3.71
CA MET A 112 10.29 -4.90 -3.73
C MET A 112 9.51 -5.55 -4.86
N VAL A 113 10.04 -5.49 -6.10
CA VAL A 113 9.35 -6.03 -7.28
C VAL A 113 9.26 -7.54 -7.18
N LEU A 114 10.33 -8.22 -6.76
CA LEU A 114 10.34 -9.66 -6.57
C LEU A 114 9.29 -10.10 -5.55
N THR A 115 9.24 -9.46 -4.38
CA THR A 115 8.27 -9.76 -3.32
C THR A 115 6.84 -9.53 -3.80
N ARG A 116 6.61 -8.45 -4.56
CA ARG A 116 5.31 -8.16 -5.15
C ARG A 116 4.90 -9.23 -6.16
N LYS A 117 5.79 -9.60 -7.08
CA LYS A 117 5.51 -10.57 -8.13
C LYS A 117 5.33 -11.98 -7.57
N SER A 118 6.13 -12.38 -6.59
CA SER A 118 6.02 -13.69 -5.93
C SER A 118 4.69 -13.81 -5.18
N THR A 119 4.31 -12.80 -4.39
CA THR A 119 3.04 -12.79 -3.65
C THR A 119 1.84 -12.90 -4.61
N VAL A 120 1.86 -12.16 -5.72
CA VAL A 120 0.80 -12.22 -6.74
C VAL A 120 0.76 -13.60 -7.42
N ALA A 121 1.92 -14.18 -7.76
CA ALA A 121 1.98 -15.50 -8.38
C ALA A 121 1.44 -16.59 -7.45
N ILE A 122 1.81 -16.55 -6.16
CA ILE A 122 1.31 -17.48 -5.14
C ILE A 122 -0.21 -17.34 -4.99
N ALA A 123 -0.73 -16.11 -4.94
CA ALA A 123 -2.17 -15.87 -4.87
C ALA A 123 -2.93 -16.43 -6.08
N ILE A 124 -2.43 -16.19 -7.30
CA ILE A 124 -3.01 -16.72 -8.54
C ILE A 124 -2.99 -18.25 -8.54
N MET A 125 -1.90 -18.86 -8.07
CA MET A 125 -1.77 -20.32 -7.97
C MET A 125 -2.81 -20.91 -7.02
N ILE A 126 -2.96 -20.34 -5.81
CA ILE A 126 -3.97 -20.79 -4.83
C ILE A 126 -5.38 -20.66 -5.40
N ILE A 127 -5.70 -19.51 -6.00
CA ILE A 127 -7.00 -19.29 -6.65
C ILE A 127 -7.22 -20.32 -7.76
N GLY A 128 -6.19 -20.59 -8.58
CA GLY A 128 -6.24 -21.58 -9.64
C GLY A 128 -6.59 -22.98 -9.14
N LEU A 129 -5.95 -23.43 -8.07
CA LEU A 129 -6.22 -24.73 -7.43
C LEU A 129 -7.66 -24.81 -6.93
N VAL A 130 -8.14 -23.78 -6.21
CA VAL A 130 -9.54 -23.73 -5.73
C VAL A 130 -10.53 -23.78 -6.89
N LEU A 131 -10.24 -23.08 -7.99
CA LEU A 131 -11.10 -23.10 -9.17
C LEU A 131 -11.12 -24.48 -9.84
N GLN A 132 -9.96 -25.14 -9.95
CA GLN A 132 -9.86 -26.50 -10.52
C GLN A 132 -10.69 -27.51 -9.71
N GLU A 133 -10.54 -27.52 -8.38
CA GLU A 133 -11.31 -28.39 -7.48
C GLU A 133 -12.81 -28.12 -7.52
N SER A 134 -13.21 -26.85 -7.72
CA SER A 134 -14.63 -26.48 -7.80
C SER A 134 -15.33 -26.92 -9.10
N GLY A 135 -14.59 -27.49 -10.06
CA GLY A 135 -15.10 -27.90 -11.37
C GLY A 135 -15.28 -26.73 -12.34
N PHE A 136 -14.46 -25.67 -12.23
CA PHE A 136 -14.55 -24.50 -13.10
C PHE A 136 -14.23 -24.86 -14.57
N VAL A 137 -15.18 -24.62 -15.47
CA VAL A 137 -15.03 -24.90 -16.92
C VAL A 137 -14.74 -23.60 -17.66
N LYS A 138 -13.49 -23.44 -18.10
CA LYS A 138 -13.09 -22.27 -18.90
C LYS A 138 -13.88 -22.20 -20.21
N GLY A 139 -14.52 -21.06 -20.49
CA GLY A 139 -15.19 -20.80 -21.77
C GLY A 139 -16.63 -21.31 -21.88
N SER A 140 -17.15 -22.05 -20.89
CA SER A 140 -18.57 -22.41 -20.85
C SER A 140 -19.43 -21.22 -20.38
N GLY A 141 -20.54 -20.97 -21.07
CA GLY A 141 -21.53 -19.95 -20.68
C GLY A 141 -22.30 -20.29 -19.40
N ALA A 142 -22.38 -21.58 -19.05
CA ALA A 142 -22.97 -22.07 -17.81
C ALA A 142 -21.88 -22.67 -16.93
N GLN A 143 -21.76 -22.16 -15.70
CA GLN A 143 -20.85 -22.66 -14.68
C GLN A 143 -21.65 -23.49 -13.67
N PRO A 144 -21.09 -24.60 -13.14
CA PRO A 144 -21.74 -25.34 -12.06
C PRO A 144 -21.87 -24.46 -10.81
N GLU A 145 -22.92 -24.69 -10.01
CA GLU A 145 -23.17 -23.92 -8.78
C GLU A 145 -21.99 -23.98 -7.80
N SER A 146 -21.26 -25.10 -7.77
CA SER A 146 -20.03 -25.26 -6.99
C SER A 146 -18.95 -24.25 -7.38
N ALA A 147 -18.71 -24.04 -8.67
CA ALA A 147 -17.74 -23.09 -9.19
C ALA A 147 -18.19 -21.64 -8.95
N LEU A 148 -19.48 -21.35 -9.07
CA LEU A 148 -20.03 -20.04 -8.77
C LEU A 148 -19.82 -19.69 -7.29
N ASN A 149 -20.16 -20.60 -6.39
CA ASN A 149 -19.98 -20.41 -4.94
C ASN A 149 -18.51 -20.27 -4.56
N ALA A 150 -17.60 -21.02 -5.21
CA ALA A 150 -16.16 -20.88 -5.00
C ALA A 150 -15.65 -19.49 -5.42
N ILE A 151 -16.06 -18.99 -6.58
CA ILE A 151 -15.67 -17.65 -7.07
C ILE A 151 -16.18 -16.56 -6.12
N ILE A 152 -17.46 -16.64 -5.73
CA ILE A 152 -18.08 -15.67 -4.82
C ILE A 152 -17.40 -15.73 -3.46
N GLY A 153 -17.12 -16.94 -2.96
CA GLY A 153 -16.43 -17.14 -1.70
C GLY A 153 -15.02 -16.55 -1.69
N LEU A 154 -14.25 -16.77 -2.75
CA LEU A 154 -12.93 -16.15 -2.93
C LEU A 154 -13.03 -14.62 -3.01
N MET A 155 -14.00 -14.10 -3.76
CA MET A 155 -14.13 -12.65 -3.97
C MET A 155 -14.52 -11.93 -2.68
N ILE A 156 -15.39 -12.51 -1.86
CA ILE A 156 -15.89 -11.87 -0.63
C ILE A 156 -15.02 -12.26 0.57
N PHE A 157 -14.95 -13.54 0.91
CA PHE A 157 -14.29 -13.99 2.14
C PHE A 157 -12.77 -13.82 2.06
N ALA A 158 -12.12 -14.23 0.96
CA ALA A 158 -10.67 -14.09 0.87
C ALA A 158 -10.25 -12.61 0.81
N THR A 159 -10.96 -11.78 0.05
CA THR A 159 -10.70 -10.33 0.00
C THR A 159 -10.96 -9.66 1.35
N ALA A 160 -12.05 -10.01 2.04
CA ALA A 160 -12.37 -9.46 3.37
C ALA A 160 -11.33 -9.88 4.41
N ALA A 161 -10.88 -11.14 4.40
CA ALA A 161 -9.84 -11.63 5.30
C ALA A 161 -8.51 -10.88 5.07
N LEU A 162 -8.08 -10.74 3.81
CA LEU A 162 -6.87 -9.99 3.47
C LEU A 162 -6.96 -8.51 3.85
N LEU A 163 -8.13 -7.89 3.66
CA LEU A 163 -8.38 -6.51 4.09
C LEU A 163 -8.34 -6.37 5.61
N ALA A 164 -8.92 -7.31 6.36
CA ALA A 164 -8.91 -7.30 7.82
C ALA A 164 -7.47 -7.40 8.36
N VAL A 165 -6.66 -8.31 7.80
CA VAL A 165 -5.23 -8.43 8.17
C VAL A 165 -4.47 -7.14 7.83
N SER A 166 -4.72 -6.55 6.66
CA SER A 166 -4.08 -5.30 6.24
C SER A 166 -4.48 -4.12 7.14
N PHE A 167 -5.76 -4.04 7.49
CA PHE A 167 -6.30 -3.04 8.41
C PHE A 167 -5.66 -3.18 9.80
N PHE A 168 -5.56 -4.40 10.33
CA PHE A 168 -4.89 -4.67 11.60
C PHE A 168 -3.41 -4.27 11.56
N THR A 169 -2.70 -4.61 10.48
CA THR A 169 -1.30 -4.22 10.27
C THR A 169 -1.11 -2.69 10.25
N THR A 170 -2.13 -1.95 9.80
CA THR A 170 -2.11 -0.47 9.80
C THR A 170 -2.11 0.13 11.22
N TYR A 171 -2.54 -0.61 12.25
CA TYR A 171 -2.41 -0.16 13.64
C TYR A 171 -0.99 -0.25 14.18
N ARG A 172 -0.18 -1.19 13.67
CA ARG A 172 1.25 -1.27 14.01
C ARG A 172 2.09 -0.24 13.25
N PHE A 173 1.55 0.34 12.19
CA PHE A 173 2.22 1.36 11.39
C PHE A 173 2.23 2.71 12.13
N LYS A 174 3.35 3.02 12.79
CA LYS A 174 3.61 4.32 13.45
C LYS A 174 4.34 5.29 12.51
N LEU A 175 3.84 5.47 11.29
CA LEU A 175 4.45 6.43 10.36
C LEU A 175 3.70 7.77 10.40
N THR A 176 4.31 8.75 11.07
CA THR A 176 3.81 10.12 11.17
C THR A 176 4.54 10.97 10.12
N ARG A 177 3.80 11.80 9.36
CA ARG A 177 4.38 12.71 8.34
C ARG A 177 5.44 13.66 8.93
N GLU A 178 5.32 13.94 10.23
CA GLU A 178 6.22 14.83 10.97
C GLU A 178 7.59 14.20 11.20
N THR A 179 7.67 12.95 11.66
CA THR A 179 8.96 12.25 11.83
C THR A 179 9.71 12.16 10.50
N HIS A 180 8.96 11.95 9.41
CA HIS A 180 9.54 11.87 8.08
C HIS A 180 10.07 13.21 7.54
N LYS A 181 9.35 14.33 7.75
CA LYS A 181 9.84 15.67 7.39
C LYS A 181 11.07 16.08 8.19
N THR A 182 11.09 15.74 9.48
CA THR A 182 12.24 15.99 10.36
C THR A 182 13.46 15.21 9.88
N LEU A 183 13.28 13.95 9.48
CA LEU A 183 14.36 13.12 8.92
C LEU A 183 14.91 13.72 7.60
N LEU A 184 14.04 14.09 6.65
CA LEU A 184 14.48 14.69 5.38
C LEU A 184 15.25 16.01 5.57
N ARG A 185 14.79 16.85 6.50
CA ARG A 185 15.48 18.10 6.85
C ARG A 185 16.88 17.83 7.37
N GLU A 186 17.02 16.81 8.21
CA GLU A 186 18.31 16.42 8.77
C GLU A 186 19.23 15.78 7.72
N ILE A 187 18.70 14.91 6.85
CA ILE A 187 19.47 14.33 5.74
C ILE A 187 20.00 15.44 4.81
N ALA A 188 19.16 16.41 4.47
CA ALA A 188 19.55 17.55 3.64
C ALA A 188 20.64 18.40 4.31
N ARG A 189 20.50 18.70 5.61
CA ARG A 189 21.51 19.41 6.41
C ARG A 189 22.85 18.67 6.42
N ARG A 190 22.84 17.34 6.59
CA ARG A 190 24.06 16.51 6.60
C ARG A 190 24.70 16.41 5.23
N LYS A 191 23.91 16.33 4.14
CA LYS A 191 24.44 16.40 2.76
C LYS A 191 25.06 17.76 2.44
N LEU A 192 24.62 18.84 3.10
CA LEU A 192 25.20 20.19 2.98
C LEU A 192 26.44 20.42 3.88
N GLY A 193 26.92 19.40 4.59
CA GLY A 193 28.12 19.51 5.44
C GLY A 193 27.87 20.07 6.84
N GLY A 194 26.61 20.08 7.31
CA GLY A 194 26.29 20.53 8.67
C GLY A 194 26.91 19.65 9.76
N ASP A 195 27.39 20.30 10.83
CA ASP A 195 27.96 19.62 12.00
C ASP A 195 26.92 18.69 12.65
N TYR A 196 27.37 17.53 13.14
CA TYR A 196 26.55 16.52 13.81
C TYR A 196 26.08 17.00 15.20
N ARG A 197 26.76 18.01 15.76
CA ARG A 197 26.52 18.51 17.12
C ARG A 197 25.26 19.36 17.25
N ASP A 198 24.87 20.12 16.22
CA ASP A 198 23.66 20.97 16.30
C ASP A 198 22.38 20.25 15.87
N CYS A 199 22.36 18.92 15.90
CA CYS A 199 21.14 18.14 15.72
C CYS A 199 20.22 18.31 16.94
N ASP A 200 18.98 18.73 16.68
CA ASP A 200 17.92 18.90 17.69
C ASP A 200 17.57 17.57 18.37
N ASP A 201 17.32 17.57 19.67
CA ASP A 201 17.07 16.35 20.46
C ASP A 201 15.87 15.54 19.95
N THR A 202 14.86 16.23 19.41
CA THR A 202 13.70 15.58 18.78
C THR A 202 14.09 14.80 17.51
N THR A 203 15.06 15.31 16.76
CA THR A 203 15.57 14.70 15.52
C THR A 203 16.40 13.45 15.82
N ARG A 204 17.19 13.47 16.92
CA ARG A 204 17.93 12.29 17.41
C ARG A 204 17.00 11.12 17.75
N VAL A 205 15.91 11.39 18.47
CA VAL A 205 14.91 10.36 18.83
C VAL A 205 14.23 9.78 17.59
N VAL A 206 13.90 10.62 16.61
CA VAL A 206 13.29 10.19 15.35
C VAL A 206 14.24 9.33 14.52
N ILE A 207 15.52 9.70 14.43
CA ILE A 207 16.52 8.92 13.71
C ILE A 207 16.71 7.55 14.38
N LYS A 208 16.85 7.50 15.71
CA LYS A 208 16.92 6.24 16.46
C LYS A 208 15.71 5.34 16.23
N GLN A 209 14.51 5.93 16.17
CA GLN A 209 13.29 5.17 15.89
C GLN A 209 13.22 4.63 14.46
N LEU A 210 13.84 5.30 13.48
CA LEU A 210 13.77 4.94 12.06
C LEU A 210 14.93 4.05 11.60
N THR A 211 16.14 4.24 12.14
CA THR A 211 17.31 3.42 11.80
C THR A 211 17.57 2.29 12.78
N GLY A 212 17.07 2.40 14.02
CA GLY A 212 17.42 1.52 15.12
C GLY A 212 18.81 1.78 15.73
N TYR A 213 19.57 2.75 15.21
CA TYR A 213 20.91 3.12 15.69
C TYR A 213 20.89 4.48 16.37
N GLU A 214 21.74 4.67 17.39
CA GLU A 214 21.93 5.98 18.00
C GLU A 214 22.42 7.00 16.97
N TYR A 215 21.95 8.24 17.04
CA TYR A 215 22.31 9.29 16.07
C TYR A 215 23.84 9.43 15.93
N ASP A 216 24.58 9.24 17.03
CA ASP A 216 26.04 9.34 17.06
C ASP A 216 26.77 8.17 16.34
N GLU A 217 26.07 7.08 16.02
CA GLU A 217 26.61 5.93 15.26
C GLU A 217 26.32 6.02 13.76
N VAL A 218 25.39 6.90 13.37
CA VAL A 218 24.97 7.18 12.00
C VAL A 218 25.93 8.22 11.38
N TRP A 219 26.17 8.18 10.06
CA TRP A 219 27.18 9.04 9.40
C TRP A 219 28.65 8.83 9.89
N GLY A 220 29.14 7.60 9.82
CA GLY A 220 30.59 7.37 9.65
C GLY A 220 31.47 7.24 10.91
N ARG A 221 30.94 7.17 12.14
CA ARG A 221 31.81 6.91 13.31
C ARG A 221 32.46 5.52 13.33
N ARG A 222 31.90 4.50 12.67
CA ARG A 222 32.56 3.19 12.57
C ARG A 222 33.85 3.21 11.74
N CYS A 223 34.01 4.18 10.83
CA CYS A 223 35.24 4.32 10.05
C CYS A 223 36.35 5.03 10.87
N HIS A 224 35.99 6.02 11.70
CA HIS A 224 36.98 6.75 12.50
C HIS A 224 37.39 6.05 13.81
N ALA A 225 36.46 5.35 14.48
CA ALA A 225 36.76 4.71 15.78
C ALA A 225 37.68 3.47 15.68
N SER A 226 37.78 2.85 14.50
CA SER A 226 38.71 1.73 14.27
C SER A 226 40.13 2.18 13.90
N HIS A 227 40.29 3.45 13.49
CA HIS A 227 41.59 4.05 13.17
C HIS A 227 42.25 4.70 14.39
N ASP A 228 41.47 5.17 15.36
CA ASP A 228 41.97 5.84 16.57
C ASP A 228 42.38 4.88 17.70
N ARG A 229 42.08 3.58 17.58
CA ARG A 229 42.49 2.56 18.55
C ARG A 229 43.84 1.89 18.22
N LYS A 230 44.51 2.37 17.17
CA LYS A 230 45.81 1.86 16.67
C LYS A 230 46.88 2.94 16.49
N ARG A 231 46.75 4.09 17.14
CA ARG A 231 47.83 5.07 17.26
C ARG A 231 48.04 5.45 18.71
#